data_AF-X1FMZ8-F1
#
_entry.id   AF-X1FMZ8-F1
#
_cell.length_a   1.000
_cell.length_b   1.000
_cell.length_c   1.000
_cell.angle_alpha   90.00
_cell.angle_beta   90.00
_cell.angle_gamma   90.00
#
_symmetry.space_group_name_H-M   'P 1'
#
loop_
_entity.id
_entity.type
_entity.pdbx_description
1 polymer ?
#
loop_
_entity_poly.entity_id
_entity_poly.type
_entity_poly.pdbx_seq_one_letter_code
_entity_poly.pdbx_strand_id
1 'polypeptide(L)' 'ILGIEVEGLFKAYKEQDLKELGLIEDSIGEARIRIERDSAGTIHITNLETGKEIVAQRGFWFAWYAFHPDTQLYAK' A
#
# COMPACT_ATOMS: atom_id res chain seq x y z
N ILE A 1 -1.26 7.04 -6.84
CA ILE A 1 -1.48 6.29 -5.59
C ILE A 1 -0.98 4.89 -5.80
N LEU A 2 -0.60 4.24 -4.70
CA LEU A 2 -0.29 2.82 -4.65
C LEU A 2 -1.44 2.14 -3.90
N GLY A 3 -2.23 1.34 -4.62
CA GLY A 3 -3.32 0.55 -4.04
C GLY A 3 -2.87 -0.87 -3.79
N ILE A 4 -3.28 -1.45 -2.66
CA ILE A 4 -3.07 -2.86 -2.34
C ILE A 4 -4.35 -3.51 -1.88
N GLU A 5 -4.40 -4.81 -2.07
CA GLU A 5 -5.45 -5.70 -1.58
C GLU A 5 -4.82 -6.75 -0.68
N VAL A 6 -5.39 -6.93 0.51
CA VAL A 6 -5.04 -8.01 1.43
C VAL A 6 -6.35 -8.62 1.92
N GLU A 7 -6.59 -9.89 1.59
CA GLU A 7 -7.78 -10.64 2.02
C GLU A 7 -9.11 -9.92 1.70
N GLY A 8 -9.20 -9.30 0.51
CA GLY A 8 -10.38 -8.54 0.07
C GLY A 8 -10.54 -7.15 0.70
N LEU A 9 -9.61 -6.74 1.56
CA LEU A 9 -9.54 -5.37 2.09
C LEU A 9 -8.59 -4.54 1.23
N PHE A 10 -9.06 -3.37 0.81
CA PHE A 10 -8.34 -2.46 -0.07
C PHE A 10 -7.79 -1.29 0.72
N LYS A 11 -6.51 -0.94 0.54
CA LYS A 11 -5.93 0.28 1.11
C LYS A 11 -5.05 0.99 0.08
N ALA A 12 -5.09 2.31 0.09
CA ALA A 12 -4.30 3.14 -0.81
C ALA A 12 -3.35 4.08 -0.06
N TYR A 13 -2.17 4.23 -0.64
CA TYR A 13 -1.07 5.05 -0.15
C TYR A 13 -0.76 6.16 -1.16
N LYS A 14 -0.55 7.38 -0.68
CA LYS A 14 -0.15 8.48 -1.55
C LYS A 14 1.32 8.31 -1.91
N GLU A 15 1.67 8.60 -3.15
CA GLU A 15 3.07 8.53 -3.59
C GLU A 15 3.97 9.53 -2.89
N GLN A 16 3.41 10.64 -2.41
CA GLN A 16 4.16 11.61 -1.62
C GLN A 16 4.60 11.01 -0.29
N ASP A 17 3.70 10.34 0.44
CA ASP A 17 4.01 9.72 1.74
C ASP A 17 5.10 8.65 1.59
N LEU A 18 5.00 7.83 0.52
CA LEU A 18 6.00 6.80 0.19
C LEU A 18 7.38 7.39 -0.13
N LYS A 19 7.42 8.55 -0.78
CA LYS A 19 8.67 9.26 -1.10
C LYS A 19 9.29 9.92 0.13
N GLU A 20 8.46 10.51 0.98
CA GLU A 20 8.91 11.25 2.17
C GLU A 20 9.39 10.32 3.28
N LEU A 21 8.68 9.20 3.50
CA LEU A 21 8.97 8.30 4.62
C LEU A 21 9.96 7.21 4.24
N GLY A 22 9.93 6.70 3.00
CA GLY A 22 10.77 5.60 2.53
C GLY A 22 10.43 4.22 3.13
N LEU A 23 9.87 4.20 4.35
CA LEU A 23 9.38 3.03 5.06
C LEU A 23 8.03 3.38 5.70
N ILE A 24 7.02 2.56 5.46
CA ILE A 24 5.72 2.62 6.14
C ILE A 24 5.43 1.23 6.71
N GLU A 25 5.26 1.15 8.03
CA GLU A 25 4.64 -0.02 8.67
C GLU A 25 3.19 0.33 8.99
N ASP A 26 2.28 -0.56 8.62
CA ASP A 26 0.84 -0.30 8.70
C ASP A 26 0.08 -1.62 8.87
N SER A 27 -1.23 -1.54 9.06
CA SER A 27 -2.11 -2.70 9.14
C SER A 27 -3.33 -2.55 8.24
N ILE A 28 -3.76 -3.67 7.66
CA ILE A 28 -4.97 -3.79 6.85
C ILE A 28 -5.73 -5.00 7.38
N GLY A 29 -6.85 -4.73 8.06
CA GLY A 29 -7.51 -5.76 8.86
C GLY A 29 -6.54 -6.26 9.95
N GLU A 30 -6.32 -7.57 9.98
CA GLU A 30 -5.39 -8.21 10.92
C GLU A 30 -3.95 -8.25 10.39
N ALA A 31 -3.76 -8.11 9.07
CA ALA A 31 -2.45 -8.24 8.44
C ALA A 31 -1.57 -7.02 8.72
N ARG A 32 -0.43 -7.26 9.37
CA ARG A 32 0.67 -6.29 9.45
C ARG A 32 1.47 -6.28 8.17
N ILE A 33 1.71 -5.10 7.62
CA ILE A 33 2.49 -4.94 6.40
C ILE A 33 3.64 -3.96 6.59
N ARG A 34 4.66 -4.13 5.76
CA ARG A 34 5.76 -3.19 5.58
C ARG A 34 5.85 -2.80 4.11
N ILE A 35 5.88 -1.49 3.86
CA ILE A 35 6.10 -0.90 2.54
C ILE A 35 7.45 -0.20 2.56
N GLU A 36 8.36 -0.64 1.70
CA GLU A 36 9.71 -0.11 1.57
C GLU A 36 9.91 0.47 0.18
N ARG A 37 10.45 1.68 0.11
CA ARG A 37 10.85 2.32 -1.14
C ARG A 37 12.37 2.44 -1.18
N ASP A 38 12.97 1.81 -2.18
CA ASP A 38 14.42 1.88 -2.38
C ASP A 38 14.86 3.23 -2.99
N SER A 39 16.17 3.42 -3.13
CA SER A 39 16.76 4.62 -3.72
C SER A 39 16.48 4.76 -5.23
N ALA A 40 16.18 3.67 -5.93
CA ALA A 40 15.75 3.67 -7.33
C ALA A 40 14.25 4.00 -7.48
N GLY A 41 13.50 4.02 -6.38
CA GLY A 41 12.06 4.27 -6.33
C GLY A 41 11.19 3.03 -6.53
N THR A 42 11.78 1.83 -6.54
CA THR A 42 11.07 0.55 -6.47
C THR A 42 10.36 0.45 -5.13
N ILE A 43 9.18 -0.16 -5.13
CA ILE A 43 8.44 -0.41 -3.90
C ILE A 43 8.32 -1.90 -3.69
N HIS A 44 8.65 -2.34 -2.48
CA HIS A 44 8.43 -3.69 -1.98
C HIS A 44 7.40 -3.63 -0.86
N ILE A 45 6.47 -4.57 -0.87
CA ILE A 45 5.44 -4.66 0.16
C ILE A 45 5.42 -6.08 0.68
N THR A 46 5.60 -6.24 1.98
CA THR A 46 5.68 -7.55 2.60
C THR A 46 4.61 -7.67 3.67
N ASN A 47 3.84 -8.75 3.65
CA ASN A 47 3.03 -9.17 4.80
C ASN A 47 3.98 -9.73 5.87
N LEU A 48 4.03 -9.08 7.03
CA LEU A 48 5.00 -9.40 8.08
C LEU A 48 4.69 -10.71 8.82
N GLU A 49 3.47 -11.22 8.72
CA GLU A 49 3.06 -12.46 9.37
C GLU A 49 3.42 -13.68 8.51
N THR A 50 3.26 -13.56 7.19
CA THR A 50 3.50 -14.65 6.24
C THR A 50 4.85 -14.57 5.54
N GLY A 51 5.51 -13.40 5.57
CA GLY A 51 6.74 -13.12 4.83
C GLY A 51 6.55 -13.01 3.31
N LYS A 52 5.31 -13.03 2.82
CA LYS A 52 5.00 -12.97 1.38
C LYS A 52 4.95 -11.55 0.87
N GLU A 53 5.38 -11.37 -0.37
CA GLU A 53 5.25 -10.10 -1.09
C GLU A 53 3.80 -9.86 -1.50
N ILE A 54 3.34 -8.63 -1.37
CA ILE A 54 2.03 -8.16 -1.79
C ILE A 54 2.22 -7.34 -3.07
N VAL A 55 1.53 -7.73 -4.13
CA VAL A 55 1.55 -6.98 -5.40
C VAL A 55 0.67 -5.74 -5.26
N ALA A 56 1.25 -4.59 -5.57
CA ALA A 56 0.52 -3.33 -5.60
C ALA A 56 0.11 -2.90 -7.00
N GLN A 57 -1.02 -2.22 -7.08
CA GLN A 57 -1.44 -1.50 -8.28
C GLN A 57 -1.09 -0.02 -8.13
N ARG A 58 -0.17 0.44 -8.98
CA ARG A 58 0.14 1.87 -9.10
C ARG A 58 -0.75 2.51 -10.16
N GLY A 59 -1.37 3.64 -9.82
CA GLY A 59 -2.26 4.33 -10.76
C GLY A 59 -2.79 5.67 -10.27
N PHE A 60 -3.80 6.20 -10.96
CA PHE A 60 -4.49 7.42 -10.56
C PHE A 60 -5.56 7.15 -9.50
N TRP A 61 -5.74 8.09 -8.57
CA TRP A 61 -6.72 7.98 -7.49
C TRP A 61 -8.15 7.77 -7.99
N PHE A 62 -8.59 8.57 -8.97
CA PHE A 62 -9.96 8.49 -9.48
C PHE A 62 -10.29 7.09 -10.05
N ALA A 63 -9.32 6.43 -10.69
CA ALA A 63 -9.52 5.11 -11.28
C ALA A 63 -9.59 4.04 -10.19
N TRP A 64 -8.64 4.06 -9.25
CA TRP A 64 -8.64 3.13 -8.11
C TRP A 64 -9.93 3.23 -7.29
N TYR A 65 -10.32 4.45 -6.93
CA TYR A 65 -11.52 4.69 -6.13
C TYR A 65 -12.81 4.27 -6.83
N ALA A 66 -12.88 4.38 -8.17
CA ALA A 66 -14.04 3.92 -8.93
C ALA A 66 -14.26 2.40 -8.84
N PHE A 67 -13.18 1.62 -8.71
CA PHE A 67 -13.25 0.16 -8.55
C PHE A 67 -13.30 -0.30 -7.08
N HIS A 68 -12.72 0.50 -6.17
CA HIS A 68 -12.60 0.17 -4.74
C HIS A 68 -13.08 1.36 -3.88
N PRO A 69 -14.39 1.66 -3.87
CA PRO A 69 -14.93 2.84 -3.17
C PRO A 69 -14.77 2.76 -1.65
N ASP A 70 -14.71 1.55 -1.09
CA ASP A 70 -14.52 1.30 0.34
C ASP A 70 -13.04 1.23 0.74
N THR A 71 -12.12 1.60 -0.17
CA THR A 71 -10.69 1.57 0.11
C THR A 71 -10.34 2.47 1.30
N GLN A 72 -9.58 1.91 2.23
CA GLN A 72 -8.98 2.69 3.30
C GLN A 72 -7.90 3.60 2.73
N LEU A 73 -7.69 4.75 3.35
CA LEU A 73 -6.60 5.65 3.03
C LEU A 73 -5.57 5.62 4.15
N TYR A 74 -4.31 5.48 3.80
CA TYR A 74 -3.23 5.73 4.74
C TYR A 74 -3.25 7.21 5.15
N ALA A 75 -3.22 7.42 6.47
CA ALA A 75 -3.04 8.72 7.08
C ALA A 75 -1.78 8.64 7.95
N LYS A 76 -0.88 9.60 7.73
CA LYS A 76 0.38 9.76 8.45
C LYS A 76 0.15 10.08 9.93
#